data_AF-A0A7V3P9R9-F1
#
_entry.id   AF-A0A7V3P9R9-F1
#
_cell.length_a   1.000
_cell.length_b   1.000
_cell.length_c   1.000
_cell.angle_alpha   90.00
_cell.angle_beta   90.00
_cell.angle_gamma   90.00
#
_symmetry.space_group_name_H-M   'P 1'
#
loop_
_entity.id
_entity.type
_entity.pdbx_description
1 polymer ?
#
loop_
_entity_poly.entity_id
_entity_poly.type
_entity_poly.pdbx_seq_one_letter_code
_entity_poly.pdbx_strand_id
1 'polypeptide(L)'
;MDEPLNSDTIAAISTALGPGAIGIVRLSGPEALAVAQRVFRPARGRSVGSHETFCLLYGHVIDPEDGKVVDEALLAVMRAPRSYTREDVVEFHCHGGLAAQRAVLRLVLRVGARLAEPGEFTRRAFLNGRIDLAQAESVAAIVAAKSSVALRASVRQLEGGLSQRLRALRRVLLGVLARIEATIDFSDEDVEPIEWAEITAELEHAQKGLEQLVDTAFLGRVLEQGLRTAIVGRPNVGKSSLLNALLMRERAIVSDIPGTTRDTVEELVEIGGVPVHLVDTAGIRQGGDHVEQLGVARSVKAMEQADLVLAVVDLAAPWNDEDTSLVKSLDPRRTIVVGNKIDLVRGRAEAVEASMRQKVTEVTGALGGCGGRTGVAEGHGGRDVLGEGNTSTRRATGTSEKEKDVVRGAEVTSEWQVCAVSARTGERLERLRALLQEMATGGAGFHLEEPVLATERQRRLASEACAGVVAALEAARAGAGEELVCEEIRGAVQALGRITGEELTPDLLDEIFSRFCLGK
;
A
#
# COMPACT_ATOMS: atom_id res chain seq x y z
N MET A 1 1.85 -30.69 -21.83
CA MET A 1 1.38 -31.77 -20.94
C MET A 1 0.27 -31.16 -20.11
N ASP A 2 -0.95 -31.26 -20.62
CA ASP A 2 -2.16 -30.64 -20.07
C ASP A 2 -2.72 -31.49 -18.93
N GLU A 3 -2.13 -31.37 -17.73
CA GLU A 3 -2.90 -31.65 -16.52
C GLU A 3 -3.87 -30.47 -16.33
N PRO A 4 -5.19 -30.68 -16.22
CA PRO A 4 -6.11 -29.58 -16.01
C PRO A 4 -5.74 -28.90 -14.68
N LEU A 5 -5.36 -27.63 -14.73
CA LEU A 5 -5.19 -26.81 -13.53
C LEU A 5 -6.48 -26.87 -12.70
N ASN A 6 -6.42 -27.49 -11.52
CA ASN A 6 -7.51 -27.72 -10.54
C ASN A 6 -8.52 -28.84 -10.87
N SER A 7 -8.11 -30.09 -10.73
CA SER A 7 -9.04 -31.24 -10.69
C SER A 7 -9.64 -31.48 -9.29
N ASP A 8 -9.12 -30.84 -8.24
CA ASP A 8 -9.54 -31.04 -6.86
C ASP A 8 -10.53 -29.98 -6.37
N THR A 9 -11.29 -30.34 -5.33
CA THR A 9 -12.21 -29.42 -4.64
C THR A 9 -11.60 -28.99 -3.32
N ILE A 10 -11.52 -27.68 -3.11
CA ILE A 10 -10.96 -27.08 -1.90
C ILE A 10 -12.04 -26.61 -0.94
N ALA A 11 -11.72 -26.56 0.34
CA ALA A 11 -12.57 -26.04 1.41
C ALA A 11 -11.78 -25.19 2.41
N ALA A 12 -12.40 -24.12 2.93
CA ALA A 12 -11.86 -23.35 4.05
C ALA A 12 -12.96 -22.61 4.82
N ILE A 13 -12.64 -22.15 6.01
CA ILE A 13 -13.44 -21.14 6.73
C ILE A 13 -13.17 -19.78 6.10
N SER A 14 -14.22 -19.07 5.67
CA SER A 14 -14.15 -17.77 4.97
C SER A 14 -14.54 -16.57 5.86
N THR A 15 -14.83 -16.80 7.13
CA THR A 15 -15.16 -15.76 8.13
C THR A 15 -14.02 -15.57 9.13
N ALA A 16 -13.91 -14.37 9.71
CA ALA A 16 -12.93 -14.09 10.75
C ALA A 16 -13.07 -15.06 11.94
N LEU A 17 -11.93 -15.44 12.52
CA LEU A 17 -11.89 -16.31 13.70
C LEU A 17 -12.33 -15.52 14.94
N GLY A 18 -13.42 -15.91 15.57
CA GLY A 18 -13.95 -15.26 16.77
C GLY A 18 -15.41 -15.62 17.02
N PRO A 19 -16.00 -15.19 18.16
CA PRO A 19 -17.43 -15.36 18.40
C PRO A 19 -18.22 -14.47 17.42
N GLY A 20 -18.94 -15.12 16.50
CA GLY A 20 -19.86 -14.47 15.57
C GLY A 20 -21.21 -15.17 15.56
N ALA A 21 -22.25 -14.51 15.05
CA ALA A 21 -23.55 -15.14 14.85
C ALA A 21 -23.51 -16.20 13.73
N ILE A 22 -22.77 -15.90 12.66
CA ILE A 22 -22.68 -16.73 11.45
C ILE A 22 -21.21 -17.01 11.14
N GLY A 23 -20.92 -18.24 10.74
CA GLY A 23 -19.62 -18.67 10.22
C GLY A 23 -19.78 -19.32 8.86
N ILE A 24 -18.86 -19.05 7.94
CA ILE A 24 -18.95 -19.56 6.56
C ILE A 24 -17.85 -20.58 6.31
N VAL A 25 -18.23 -21.79 5.88
CA VAL A 25 -17.32 -22.77 5.29
C VAL A 25 -17.58 -22.82 3.79
N ARG A 26 -16.61 -22.38 2.99
CA ARG A 26 -16.70 -22.30 1.53
C ARG A 26 -16.00 -23.49 0.89
N LEU A 27 -16.59 -24.05 -0.15
CA LEU A 27 -15.97 -25.02 -1.06
C LEU A 27 -15.92 -24.48 -2.49
N SER A 28 -14.90 -24.85 -3.25
CA SER A 28 -14.76 -24.53 -4.68
C SER A 28 -14.12 -25.68 -5.43
N GLY A 29 -14.66 -26.04 -6.60
CA GLY A 29 -14.09 -27.05 -7.48
C GLY A 29 -15.14 -28.00 -8.07
N PRO A 30 -14.72 -28.97 -8.90
CA PRO A 30 -15.64 -29.83 -9.67
C PRO A 30 -16.57 -30.70 -8.80
N GLU A 31 -16.14 -31.08 -7.59
CA GLU A 31 -16.89 -31.93 -6.66
C GLU A 31 -17.64 -31.11 -5.59
N ALA A 32 -17.61 -29.78 -5.62
CA ALA A 32 -18.18 -28.93 -4.57
C ALA A 32 -19.68 -29.22 -4.31
N LEU A 33 -20.46 -29.36 -5.39
CA LEU A 33 -21.88 -29.73 -5.30
C LEU A 33 -22.08 -31.17 -4.81
N ALA A 34 -21.24 -32.10 -5.25
CA ALA A 34 -21.32 -33.51 -4.88
C ALA A 34 -21.03 -33.71 -3.39
N VAL A 35 -19.99 -33.04 -2.87
CA VAL A 35 -19.66 -33.01 -1.44
C VAL A 35 -20.84 -32.43 -0.66
N ALA A 36 -21.40 -31.29 -1.08
CA ALA A 36 -22.55 -30.69 -0.40
C ALA A 36 -23.79 -31.60 -0.38
N GLN A 37 -24.08 -32.31 -1.48
CA GLN A 37 -25.21 -33.25 -1.54
C GLN A 37 -25.10 -34.40 -0.53
N ARG A 38 -23.88 -34.83 -0.20
CA ARG A 38 -23.64 -35.92 0.75
C ARG A 38 -23.82 -35.49 2.20
N VAL A 39 -23.49 -34.23 2.52
CA VAL A 39 -23.45 -33.72 3.90
C VAL A 39 -24.58 -32.77 4.27
N PHE A 40 -25.40 -32.34 3.31
CA PHE A 40 -26.49 -31.39 3.57
C PHE A 40 -27.86 -31.99 3.23
N ARG A 41 -28.82 -31.86 4.15
CA ARG A 41 -30.22 -32.22 3.94
C ARG A 41 -31.10 -30.97 3.98
N PRO A 42 -31.66 -30.53 2.83
CA PRO A 42 -32.65 -29.45 2.79
C PRO A 42 -33.88 -29.80 3.63
N ALA A 43 -34.39 -28.85 4.41
CA ALA A 43 -35.61 -29.05 5.21
C ALA A 43 -36.87 -29.14 4.32
N ARG A 44 -36.85 -28.49 3.15
CA ARG A 44 -37.91 -28.53 2.13
C ARG A 44 -37.29 -28.52 0.73
N GLY A 45 -37.93 -29.20 -0.23
CA GLY A 45 -37.59 -29.10 -1.65
C GLY A 45 -36.68 -30.22 -2.18
N ARG A 46 -36.17 -30.01 -3.40
CA ARG A 46 -35.35 -30.97 -4.17
C ARG A 46 -33.89 -30.99 -3.68
N SER A 47 -33.10 -31.98 -4.13
CA SER A 47 -31.68 -32.15 -3.78
C SER A 47 -30.83 -30.93 -4.15
N VAL A 48 -29.72 -30.72 -3.43
CA VAL A 48 -28.77 -29.59 -3.63
C VAL A 48 -28.39 -29.40 -5.11
N GLY A 49 -28.25 -30.50 -5.87
CA GLY A 49 -27.87 -30.48 -7.29
C GLY A 49 -28.96 -30.07 -8.30
N SER A 50 -30.18 -29.77 -7.87
CA SER A 50 -31.30 -29.45 -8.77
C SER A 50 -31.73 -27.98 -8.75
N HIS A 51 -31.09 -27.17 -7.90
CA HIS A 51 -31.42 -25.76 -7.74
C HIS A 51 -30.66 -24.87 -8.73
N GLU A 52 -31.27 -23.72 -9.04
CA GLU A 52 -30.67 -22.65 -9.82
C GLU A 52 -29.44 -22.05 -9.09
N THR A 53 -28.55 -21.40 -9.84
CA THR A 53 -27.41 -20.69 -9.25
C THR A 53 -27.89 -19.48 -8.44
N PHE A 54 -27.12 -19.05 -7.44
CA PHE A 54 -27.45 -17.96 -6.52
C PHE A 54 -28.71 -18.22 -5.68
N CYS A 55 -28.94 -19.48 -5.31
CA CYS A 55 -30.00 -19.85 -4.37
C CYS A 55 -29.46 -20.10 -2.96
N LEU A 56 -30.35 -19.97 -1.97
CA LEU A 56 -30.08 -20.24 -0.56
C LEU A 56 -31.05 -21.30 -0.06
N LEU A 57 -30.52 -22.39 0.49
CA LEU A 57 -31.28 -23.54 0.97
C LEU A 57 -31.20 -23.61 2.49
N TYR A 58 -32.33 -23.78 3.16
CA TYR A 58 -32.38 -24.02 4.59
C TYR A 58 -32.42 -25.53 4.88
N GLY A 59 -31.65 -25.98 5.88
CA GLY A 59 -31.55 -27.40 6.21
C GLY A 59 -30.53 -27.69 7.30
N HIS A 60 -30.06 -28.94 7.32
CA HIS A 60 -29.12 -29.43 8.33
C HIS A 60 -27.87 -29.99 7.66
N VAL A 61 -26.72 -29.74 8.29
CA VAL A 61 -25.47 -30.46 8.00
C VAL A 61 -25.50 -31.76 8.79
N ILE A 62 -25.35 -32.88 8.10
CA ILE A 62 -25.48 -34.22 8.67
C ILE A 62 -24.23 -35.03 8.33
N ASP A 63 -23.71 -35.72 9.34
CA ASP A 63 -22.63 -36.70 9.14
C ASP A 63 -23.18 -37.93 8.39
N PRO A 64 -22.65 -38.28 7.21
CA PRO A 64 -23.16 -39.41 6.44
C PRO A 64 -22.82 -40.77 7.06
N GLU A 65 -21.87 -40.86 7.99
CA GLU A 65 -21.48 -42.13 8.62
C GLU A 65 -22.46 -42.56 9.72
N ASP A 66 -22.86 -41.64 10.59
CA ASP A 66 -23.71 -41.94 11.76
C ASP A 66 -25.08 -41.24 11.74
N GLY A 67 -25.33 -40.40 10.73
CA GLY A 67 -26.60 -39.68 10.56
C GLY A 67 -26.84 -38.55 11.57
N LYS A 68 -25.85 -38.18 12.39
CA LYS A 68 -26.00 -37.12 13.38
C LYS A 68 -26.01 -35.74 12.74
N VAL A 69 -26.87 -34.88 13.26
CA VAL A 69 -26.88 -33.46 12.92
C VAL A 69 -25.63 -32.80 13.51
N VAL A 70 -24.83 -32.21 12.65
CA VAL A 70 -23.66 -31.42 13.02
C VAL A 70 -24.07 -29.98 13.31
N ASP A 71 -24.89 -29.41 12.44
CA ASP A 71 -25.42 -28.05 12.61
C ASP A 71 -26.71 -27.84 11.81
N GLU A 72 -27.50 -26.85 12.23
CA GLU A 72 -28.57 -26.24 11.43
C GLU A 72 -27.99 -25.05 10.66
N ALA A 73 -28.14 -25.03 9.34
CA ALA A 73 -27.39 -24.10 8.47
C ALA A 73 -28.17 -23.68 7.22
N LEU A 74 -27.70 -22.60 6.60
CA LEU A 74 -28.07 -22.25 5.23
C LEU A 74 -26.97 -22.69 4.27
N LEU A 75 -27.35 -23.18 3.08
CA LEU A 75 -26.42 -23.55 2.02
C LEU A 75 -26.62 -22.62 0.82
N ALA A 76 -25.62 -21.82 0.49
CA ALA A 76 -25.62 -21.01 -0.73
C ALA A 76 -24.97 -21.80 -1.88
N VAL A 77 -25.60 -21.79 -3.06
CA VAL A 77 -25.13 -22.52 -4.25
C VAL A 77 -24.84 -21.55 -5.39
N MET A 78 -23.62 -21.58 -5.90
CA MET A 78 -23.15 -20.77 -7.04
C MET A 78 -22.51 -21.70 -8.07
N ARG A 79 -23.08 -21.80 -9.27
CA ARG A 79 -22.59 -22.70 -10.31
C ARG A 79 -21.60 -22.03 -11.24
N ALA A 80 -20.66 -22.78 -11.77
CA ALA A 80 -19.77 -22.35 -12.84
C ALA A 80 -20.57 -21.84 -14.06
N PRO A 81 -20.11 -20.80 -14.78
CA PRO A 81 -18.97 -19.93 -14.44
C PRO A 81 -19.36 -18.75 -13.52
N ARG A 82 -20.59 -18.73 -13.00
CA ARG A 82 -21.19 -17.63 -12.22
C ARG A 82 -20.89 -17.77 -10.73
N SER A 83 -19.61 -17.78 -10.38
CA SER A 83 -19.11 -17.89 -9.01
C SER A 83 -17.80 -17.11 -8.85
N TYR A 84 -17.35 -16.91 -7.61
CA TYR A 84 -16.11 -16.19 -7.33
C TYR A 84 -14.89 -16.80 -8.05
N THR A 85 -14.75 -18.11 -8.05
CA THR A 85 -13.64 -18.82 -8.69
C THR A 85 -13.91 -19.17 -10.16
N ARG A 86 -15.12 -18.92 -10.68
CA ARG A 86 -15.66 -19.48 -11.94
C ARG A 86 -15.84 -21.01 -11.94
N GLU A 87 -15.62 -21.67 -10.81
CA GLU A 87 -15.94 -23.09 -10.61
C GLU A 87 -17.31 -23.24 -9.94
N ASP A 88 -17.77 -24.46 -9.70
CA ASP A 88 -18.87 -24.66 -8.75
C ASP A 88 -18.40 -24.29 -7.34
N VAL A 89 -19.18 -23.44 -6.66
CA VAL A 89 -18.93 -22.95 -5.30
C VAL A 89 -20.16 -23.19 -4.44
N VAL A 90 -19.94 -23.71 -3.24
CA VAL A 90 -20.98 -23.85 -2.22
C VAL A 90 -20.48 -23.25 -0.92
N GLU A 91 -21.39 -22.63 -0.16
CA GLU A 91 -21.08 -22.05 1.14
C GLU A 91 -22.05 -22.55 2.19
N PHE A 92 -21.51 -23.11 3.27
CA PHE A 92 -22.27 -23.47 4.45
C PHE A 92 -22.24 -22.31 5.44
N HIS A 93 -23.39 -21.67 5.63
CA HIS A 93 -23.62 -20.59 6.59
C HIS A 93 -24.11 -21.21 7.90
N CYS A 94 -23.15 -21.54 8.75
CA CYS A 94 -23.31 -22.27 10.01
C CYS A 94 -23.39 -21.29 11.18
N HIS A 95 -23.65 -21.79 12.39
CA HIS A 95 -23.47 -20.99 13.59
C HIS A 95 -22.01 -20.52 13.70
N GLY A 96 -21.80 -19.24 14.05
CA GLY A 96 -20.48 -18.61 14.02
C GLY A 96 -19.52 -19.05 15.13
N GLY A 97 -19.89 -20.00 15.98
CA GLY A 97 -18.98 -20.61 16.94
C GLY A 97 -17.85 -21.39 16.26
N LEU A 98 -16.63 -21.25 16.76
CA LEU A 98 -15.45 -21.94 16.21
C LEU A 98 -15.62 -23.47 16.16
N ALA A 99 -16.35 -24.05 17.11
CA ALA A 99 -16.64 -25.49 17.15
C ALA A 99 -17.51 -25.94 15.97
N ALA A 100 -18.59 -25.20 15.66
CA ALA A 100 -19.50 -25.50 14.55
C ALA A 100 -18.76 -25.39 13.21
N GLN A 101 -18.04 -24.29 12.98
CA GLN A 101 -17.26 -24.08 11.76
C GLN A 101 -16.21 -25.19 11.54
N ARG A 102 -15.49 -25.58 12.60
CA ARG A 102 -14.50 -26.68 12.53
C ARG A 102 -15.14 -28.04 12.29
N ALA A 103 -16.31 -28.29 12.86
CA ALA A 103 -17.03 -29.55 12.66
C ALA A 103 -17.47 -29.70 11.20
N VAL A 104 -18.07 -28.65 10.62
CA VAL A 104 -18.47 -28.62 9.21
C VAL A 104 -17.26 -28.71 8.28
N LEU A 105 -16.18 -27.96 8.55
CA LEU A 105 -14.96 -28.05 7.77
C LEU A 105 -14.36 -29.48 7.79
N ARG A 106 -14.21 -30.09 8.96
CA ARG A 106 -13.70 -31.47 9.07
C ARG A 106 -14.57 -32.46 8.30
N LEU A 107 -15.89 -32.29 8.37
CA LEU A 107 -16.83 -33.14 7.67
C LEU A 107 -16.65 -33.06 6.15
N VAL A 108 -16.59 -31.85 5.57
CA VAL A 108 -16.41 -31.70 4.11
C VAL A 108 -15.04 -32.20 3.64
N LEU A 109 -14.00 -32.04 4.47
CA LEU A 109 -12.67 -32.58 4.17
C LEU A 109 -12.68 -34.11 4.12
N ARG A 110 -13.32 -34.76 5.10
CA ARG A 110 -13.44 -36.24 5.13
C ARG A 110 -14.22 -36.78 3.92
N VAL A 111 -15.18 -36.03 3.40
CA VAL A 111 -16.11 -36.49 2.35
C VAL A 111 -15.58 -36.27 0.92
N GLY A 112 -14.54 -35.45 0.75
CA GLY A 112 -13.85 -35.32 -0.55
C GLY A 112 -13.21 -33.98 -0.86
N ALA A 113 -13.29 -32.98 0.03
CA ALA A 113 -12.57 -31.72 -0.17
C ALA A 113 -11.15 -31.76 0.41
N ARG A 114 -10.22 -31.00 -0.17
CA ARG A 114 -8.91 -30.69 0.41
C ARG A 114 -8.97 -29.35 1.15
N LEU A 115 -8.14 -29.16 2.16
CA LEU A 115 -7.98 -27.84 2.78
C LEU A 115 -7.33 -26.87 1.79
N ALA A 116 -7.94 -25.70 1.59
CA ALA A 116 -7.40 -24.67 0.71
C ALA A 116 -6.07 -24.11 1.23
N GLU A 117 -5.17 -23.74 0.32
CA GLU A 117 -3.98 -22.95 0.60
C GLU A 117 -4.34 -21.45 0.82
N PRO A 118 -3.46 -20.65 1.45
CA PRO A 118 -3.63 -19.21 1.53
C PRO A 118 -3.85 -18.58 0.14
N GLY A 119 -4.88 -17.75 0.01
CA GLY A 119 -5.21 -17.08 -1.25
C GLY A 119 -5.71 -17.99 -2.38
N GLU A 120 -5.85 -19.31 -2.17
CA GLU A 120 -6.11 -20.26 -3.26
C GLU A 120 -7.42 -19.95 -4.01
N PHE A 121 -8.48 -19.53 -3.31
CA PHE A 121 -9.74 -19.11 -3.96
C PHE A 121 -9.51 -17.92 -4.91
N THR A 122 -8.73 -16.93 -4.49
CA THR A 122 -8.40 -15.76 -5.31
C THR A 122 -7.47 -16.17 -6.47
N ARG A 123 -6.51 -17.06 -6.22
CA ARG A 123 -5.65 -17.66 -7.26
C ARG A 123 -6.47 -18.36 -8.33
N ARG A 124 -7.46 -19.17 -7.96
CA ARG A 124 -8.37 -19.83 -8.93
C ARG A 124 -9.22 -18.83 -9.72
N ALA A 125 -9.71 -17.77 -9.07
CA ALA A 125 -10.42 -16.69 -9.75
C ALA A 125 -9.56 -16.00 -10.83
N PHE A 126 -8.27 -15.78 -10.52
CA PHE A 126 -7.29 -15.26 -11.47
C PHE A 126 -7.01 -16.24 -12.63
N LEU A 127 -6.65 -17.49 -12.31
CA LEU A 127 -6.34 -18.51 -13.32
C LEU A 127 -7.50 -18.81 -14.27
N ASN A 128 -8.73 -18.73 -13.76
CA ASN A 128 -9.94 -18.89 -14.58
C ASN A 128 -10.35 -17.61 -15.33
N GLY A 129 -9.53 -16.54 -15.29
CA GLY A 129 -9.70 -15.31 -16.04
C GLY A 129 -10.84 -14.41 -15.56
N ARG A 130 -11.29 -14.56 -14.29
CA ARG A 130 -12.34 -13.69 -13.72
C ARG A 130 -11.79 -12.31 -13.37
N ILE A 131 -10.58 -12.31 -12.84
CA ILE A 131 -9.86 -11.13 -12.38
C ILE A 131 -8.43 -11.23 -12.89
N ASP A 132 -7.76 -10.10 -13.04
CA ASP A 132 -6.33 -10.05 -13.28
C ASP A 132 -5.53 -9.89 -11.98
N LEU A 133 -4.20 -9.83 -12.07
CA LEU A 133 -3.34 -9.87 -10.88
C LEU A 133 -3.44 -8.59 -10.04
N ALA A 134 -3.60 -7.43 -10.69
CA ALA A 134 -3.82 -6.16 -10.01
C ALA A 134 -5.18 -6.13 -9.28
N GLN A 135 -6.21 -6.70 -9.89
CA GLN A 135 -7.51 -6.90 -9.24
C GLN A 135 -7.43 -7.91 -8.09
N ALA A 136 -6.65 -8.98 -8.22
CA ALA A 136 -6.42 -9.93 -7.13
C ALA A 136 -5.79 -9.25 -5.92
N GLU A 137 -4.70 -8.48 -6.09
CA GLU A 137 -4.09 -7.68 -5.02
C GLU A 137 -5.09 -6.71 -4.37
N SER A 138 -6.00 -6.14 -5.16
CA SER A 138 -7.05 -5.25 -4.65
C SER A 138 -8.01 -5.96 -3.69
N VAL A 139 -8.24 -7.27 -3.86
CA VAL A 139 -9.06 -8.06 -2.92
C VAL A 139 -8.39 -8.10 -1.54
N ALA A 140 -7.07 -8.34 -1.48
CA ALA A 140 -6.33 -8.29 -0.22
C ALA A 140 -6.32 -6.87 0.37
N ALA A 141 -6.12 -5.86 -0.47
CA ALA A 141 -6.09 -4.47 -0.05
C ALA A 141 -7.43 -4.00 0.56
N ILE A 142 -8.57 -4.45 0.02
CA ILE A 142 -9.91 -4.18 0.58
C ILE A 142 -10.03 -4.75 2.01
N VAL A 143 -9.60 -5.99 2.21
CA VAL A 143 -9.69 -6.66 3.52
C VAL A 143 -8.75 -6.01 4.54
N ALA A 144 -7.58 -5.57 4.09
CA ALA A 144 -6.57 -4.91 4.92
C ALA A 144 -6.75 -3.40 5.07
N ALA A 145 -7.76 -2.79 4.43
CA ALA A 145 -7.91 -1.34 4.36
C ALA A 145 -8.04 -0.72 5.76
N LYS A 146 -7.19 0.27 6.03
CA LYS A 146 -7.05 0.94 7.34
C LYS A 146 -7.75 2.29 7.42
N SER A 147 -8.30 2.77 6.32
CA SER A 147 -9.07 4.01 6.26
C SER A 147 -10.17 3.91 5.21
N SER A 148 -11.17 4.78 5.35
CA SER A 148 -12.27 4.87 4.39
C SER A 148 -11.79 5.23 2.97
N VAL A 149 -10.72 6.03 2.84
CA VAL A 149 -10.12 6.40 1.55
C VAL A 149 -9.39 5.21 0.93
N ALA A 150 -8.59 4.48 1.72
CA ALA A 150 -7.88 3.30 1.25
C ALA A 150 -8.86 2.25 0.72
N LEU A 151 -9.95 2.01 1.45
CA LEU A 151 -11.02 1.10 1.01
C LEU A 151 -11.63 1.54 -0.33
N ARG A 152 -11.98 2.83 -0.48
CA ARG A 152 -12.53 3.35 -1.74
C ARG A 152 -11.55 3.22 -2.90
N ALA A 153 -10.26 3.48 -2.67
CA ALA A 153 -9.21 3.31 -3.68
C ALA A 153 -9.12 1.84 -4.13
N SER A 154 -9.08 0.89 -3.19
CA SER A 154 -8.99 -0.54 -3.50
C SER A 154 -10.25 -1.07 -4.21
N VAL A 155 -11.44 -0.58 -3.86
CA VAL A 155 -12.69 -0.94 -4.56
C VAL A 155 -12.65 -0.47 -6.02
N ARG A 156 -12.22 0.77 -6.29
CA ARG A 156 -12.08 1.28 -7.67
C ARG A 156 -11.04 0.50 -8.47
N GLN A 157 -9.94 0.11 -7.83
CA GLN A 157 -8.92 -0.71 -8.50
C GLN A 157 -9.47 -2.10 -8.86
N LEU A 158 -10.32 -2.69 -8.00
CA LEU A 158 -11.00 -3.94 -8.28
C LEU A 158 -11.93 -3.85 -9.51
N GLU A 159 -12.50 -2.68 -9.82
CA GLU A 159 -13.29 -2.44 -11.04
C GLU A 159 -12.43 -2.53 -12.33
N GLY A 160 -11.10 -2.56 -12.20
CA GLY A 160 -10.16 -2.82 -13.29
C GLY A 160 -9.61 -1.57 -13.98
N GLY A 161 -9.85 -0.38 -13.43
CA GLY A 161 -9.38 0.89 -14.01
C GLY A 161 -7.85 0.94 -14.19
N LEU A 162 -7.09 0.46 -13.20
CA LEU A 162 -5.62 0.37 -13.31
C LEU A 162 -5.20 -0.55 -14.47
N SER A 163 -5.78 -1.74 -14.53
CA SER A 163 -5.45 -2.73 -15.55
C SER A 163 -5.76 -2.25 -16.96
N GLN A 164 -6.87 -1.52 -17.15
CA GLN A 164 -7.20 -0.90 -18.43
C GLN A 164 -6.13 0.13 -18.87
N ARG A 165 -5.68 0.98 -17.94
CA ARG A 165 -4.64 1.99 -18.21
C ARG A 165 -3.30 1.33 -18.53
N LEU A 166 -2.87 0.33 -17.75
CA LEU A 166 -1.62 -0.40 -18.01
C LEU A 166 -1.65 -1.16 -19.34
N ARG A 167 -2.76 -1.83 -19.67
CA ARG A 167 -2.92 -2.51 -20.96
C ARG A 167 -2.95 -1.53 -22.14
N ALA A 168 -3.44 -0.31 -21.96
CA ALA A 168 -3.37 0.71 -23.00
C ALA A 168 -1.92 1.11 -23.29
N LEU A 169 -1.13 1.39 -22.25
CA LEU A 169 0.29 1.71 -22.38
C LEU A 169 1.07 0.54 -22.99
N ARG A 170 0.83 -0.68 -22.51
CA ARG A 170 1.46 -1.90 -23.05
C ARG A 170 1.15 -2.12 -24.53
N ARG A 171 -0.08 -1.83 -24.98
CA ARG A 171 -0.44 -1.91 -26.41
C ARG A 171 0.33 -0.92 -27.28
N VAL A 172 0.57 0.30 -26.79
CA VAL A 172 1.41 1.29 -27.50
C VAL A 172 2.82 0.73 -27.65
N LEU A 173 3.43 0.28 -26.55
CA LEU A 173 4.79 -0.27 -26.56
C LEU A 173 4.94 -1.51 -27.45
N LEU A 174 3.96 -2.42 -27.43
CA LEU A 174 3.94 -3.59 -28.32
C LEU A 174 3.81 -3.19 -29.80
N GLY A 175 3.05 -2.14 -30.11
CA GLY A 175 2.93 -1.60 -31.47
C GLY A 175 4.25 -1.01 -31.97
N VAL A 176 4.95 -0.26 -31.12
CA VAL A 176 6.31 0.22 -31.40
C VAL A 176 7.27 -0.95 -31.63
N LEU A 177 7.30 -1.90 -30.69
CA LEU A 177 8.20 -3.05 -30.75
C LEU A 177 8.00 -3.85 -32.05
N ALA A 178 6.75 -4.15 -32.42
CA ALA A 178 6.44 -4.92 -33.63
C ALA A 178 6.91 -4.23 -34.91
N ARG A 179 6.83 -2.89 -35.00
CA ARG A 179 7.32 -2.15 -36.18
C ARG A 179 8.84 -2.19 -36.28
N ILE A 180 9.56 -2.01 -35.16
CA ILE A 180 11.02 -2.04 -35.17
C ILE A 180 11.53 -3.46 -35.45
N GLU A 181 10.96 -4.49 -34.80
CA GLU A 181 11.34 -5.89 -35.04
C GLU A 181 11.10 -6.32 -36.49
N ALA A 182 10.01 -5.87 -37.13
CA ALA A 182 9.77 -6.14 -38.55
C ALA A 182 10.86 -5.56 -39.47
N THR A 183 11.41 -4.38 -39.15
CA THR A 183 12.51 -3.79 -39.93
C THR A 183 13.83 -4.55 -39.71
N ILE A 184 14.10 -4.99 -38.49
CA ILE A 184 15.31 -5.78 -38.17
C ILE A 184 15.26 -7.14 -38.89
N ASP A 185 14.15 -7.86 -38.80
CA ASP A 185 14.03 -9.24 -39.29
C ASP A 185 13.95 -9.33 -40.83
N PHE A 186 13.47 -8.27 -41.49
CA PHE A 186 13.21 -8.24 -42.94
C PHE A 186 13.95 -7.11 -43.66
N SER A 187 15.18 -6.80 -43.23
CA SER A 187 16.00 -5.69 -43.77
C SER A 187 16.30 -5.79 -45.28
N ASP A 188 16.17 -6.98 -45.87
CA ASP A 188 16.43 -7.28 -47.28
C ASP A 188 15.14 -7.32 -48.14
N GLU A 189 13.97 -7.21 -47.52
CA GLU A 189 12.67 -7.10 -48.19
C GLU A 189 12.27 -5.62 -48.29
N ASP A 190 11.41 -5.24 -49.25
CA ASP A 190 10.92 -3.85 -49.44
C ASP A 190 9.97 -3.43 -48.29
N VAL A 191 10.46 -3.45 -47.05
CA VAL A 191 9.74 -3.01 -45.85
C VAL A 191 9.73 -1.48 -45.82
N GLU A 192 8.57 -0.91 -45.47
CA GLU A 192 8.48 0.54 -45.28
C GLU A 192 9.46 1.00 -44.18
N PRO A 193 10.30 2.01 -44.44
CA PRO A 193 11.28 2.48 -43.49
C PRO A 193 10.63 3.07 -42.24
N ILE A 194 11.23 2.84 -41.07
CA ILE A 194 10.71 3.35 -39.79
C ILE A 194 10.75 4.89 -39.79
N GLU A 195 9.59 5.49 -39.55
CA GLU A 195 9.52 6.91 -39.20
C GLU A 195 9.83 7.12 -37.72
N TRP A 196 11.11 7.31 -37.39
CA TRP A 196 11.58 7.52 -36.02
C TRP A 196 10.91 8.67 -35.27
N ALA A 197 10.40 9.66 -35.99
CA ALA A 197 9.61 10.74 -35.41
C ALA A 197 8.29 10.23 -34.80
N GLU A 198 7.61 9.29 -35.48
CA GLU A 198 6.39 8.65 -34.98
C GLU A 198 6.69 7.75 -33.78
N ILE A 199 7.75 6.94 -33.87
CA ILE A 199 8.21 6.08 -32.76
C ILE A 199 8.49 6.92 -31.51
N THR A 200 9.24 8.01 -31.67
CA THR A 200 9.58 8.90 -30.54
C THR A 200 8.33 9.53 -29.94
N ALA A 201 7.38 9.99 -30.76
CA ALA A 201 6.13 10.57 -30.27
C ALA A 201 5.26 9.57 -29.49
N GLU A 202 5.18 8.32 -29.95
CA GLU A 202 4.46 7.26 -29.23
C GLU A 202 5.14 6.87 -27.91
N LEU A 203 6.47 6.81 -27.88
CA LEU A 203 7.23 6.56 -26.67
C LEU A 203 7.10 7.72 -25.67
N GLU A 204 7.11 8.97 -26.12
CA GLU A 204 6.85 10.15 -25.27
C GLU A 204 5.43 10.13 -24.68
N HIS A 205 4.44 9.68 -25.47
CA HIS A 205 3.08 9.49 -24.98
C HIS A 205 3.02 8.41 -23.89
N ALA A 206 3.68 7.26 -24.12
CA ALA A 206 3.75 6.18 -23.14
C ALA A 206 4.51 6.61 -21.87
N GLN A 207 5.63 7.32 -22.01
CA GLN A 207 6.42 7.89 -20.92
C GLN A 207 5.53 8.77 -20.04
N LYS A 208 4.85 9.76 -20.63
CA LYS A 208 3.98 10.67 -19.88
C LYS A 208 2.87 9.92 -19.13
N GLY A 209 2.29 8.90 -19.75
CA GLY A 209 1.27 8.06 -19.11
C GLY A 209 1.80 7.22 -17.94
N LEU A 210 3.05 6.75 -18.02
CA LEU A 210 3.74 6.03 -16.96
C LEU A 210 4.19 6.96 -15.83
N GLU A 211 4.74 8.12 -16.15
CA GLU A 211 5.12 9.15 -15.16
C GLU A 211 3.92 9.55 -14.31
N GLN A 212 2.76 9.82 -14.93
CA GLN A 212 1.52 10.11 -14.20
C GLN A 212 1.10 8.97 -13.24
N LEU A 213 1.34 7.71 -13.62
CA LEU A 213 1.07 6.58 -12.73
C LEU A 213 2.08 6.50 -11.59
N VAL A 214 3.37 6.67 -11.89
CA VAL A 214 4.46 6.67 -10.91
C VAL A 214 4.31 7.81 -9.91
N ASP A 215 3.80 8.97 -10.32
CA ASP A 215 3.51 10.09 -9.42
C ASP A 215 2.49 9.72 -8.32
N THR A 216 1.62 8.73 -8.58
CA THR A 216 0.67 8.22 -7.56
C THR A 216 1.32 7.29 -6.53
N ALA A 217 2.58 6.89 -6.71
CA ALA A 217 3.26 5.89 -5.88
C ALA A 217 3.31 6.29 -4.40
N PHE A 218 3.59 7.57 -4.10
CA PHE A 218 3.63 8.05 -2.72
C PHE A 218 2.26 7.90 -2.05
N LEU A 219 1.20 8.34 -2.72
CA LEU A 219 -0.17 8.19 -2.22
C LEU A 219 -0.53 6.72 -2.04
N GLY A 220 -0.18 5.86 -3.00
CA GLY A 220 -0.39 4.41 -2.90
C GLY A 220 0.27 3.80 -1.66
N ARG A 221 1.53 4.15 -1.40
CA ARG A 221 2.26 3.75 -0.18
C ARG A 221 1.57 4.26 1.09
N VAL A 222 1.13 5.52 1.11
CA VAL A 222 0.42 6.10 2.25
C VAL A 222 -0.89 5.35 2.52
N LEU A 223 -1.66 5.00 1.48
CA LEU A 223 -2.91 4.26 1.65
C LEU A 223 -2.70 2.80 2.09
N GLU A 224 -1.64 2.14 1.60
CA GLU A 224 -1.30 0.76 1.93
C GLU A 224 -0.68 0.62 3.32
N GLN A 225 0.38 1.39 3.57
CA GLN A 225 1.22 1.24 4.74
C GLN A 225 0.83 2.21 5.86
N GLY A 226 0.30 3.39 5.54
CA GLY A 226 0.06 4.49 6.47
C GLY A 226 1.20 5.52 6.47
N LEU A 227 0.86 6.77 6.77
CA LEU A 227 1.79 7.88 6.90
C LEU A 227 2.45 7.88 8.29
N ARG A 228 3.77 7.69 8.35
CA ARG A 228 4.51 7.73 9.62
C ARG A 228 4.70 9.16 10.08
N THR A 229 4.05 9.52 11.18
CA THR A 229 4.06 10.87 11.71
C THR A 229 4.71 10.92 13.08
N ALA A 230 5.78 11.71 13.21
CA ALA A 230 6.43 11.97 14.50
C ALA A 230 5.91 13.27 15.11
N ILE A 231 5.59 13.26 16.41
CA ILE A 231 5.25 14.47 17.16
C ILE A 231 6.46 14.88 17.98
N VAL A 232 6.96 16.10 17.76
CA VAL A 232 8.18 16.62 18.39
C VAL A 232 7.92 17.97 19.04
N GLY A 233 8.76 18.35 19.99
CA GLY A 233 8.58 19.58 20.76
C GLY A 233 9.11 19.42 22.18
N ARG A 234 9.31 20.55 22.86
CA ARG A 234 9.84 20.59 24.23
C ARG A 234 8.90 19.93 25.24
N PRO A 235 9.35 19.65 26.47
CA PRO A 235 8.46 19.25 27.55
C PRO A 235 7.31 20.26 27.73
N ASN A 236 6.12 19.78 28.12
CA ASN A 236 4.95 20.60 28.47
C ASN A 236 4.32 21.48 27.37
N VAL A 237 4.77 21.40 26.12
CA VAL A 237 4.10 22.07 24.97
C VAL A 237 2.74 21.45 24.61
N GLY A 238 2.44 20.27 25.17
CA GLY A 238 1.16 19.57 25.01
C GLY A 238 1.15 18.54 23.88
N LYS A 239 2.28 17.90 23.58
CA LYS A 239 2.40 16.78 22.62
C LYS A 239 1.39 15.66 22.92
N SER A 240 1.38 15.15 24.16
CA SER A 240 0.47 14.07 24.58
C SER A 240 -1.00 14.52 24.57
N SER A 241 -1.26 15.79 24.89
CA SER A 241 -2.61 16.36 24.78
C SER A 241 -3.07 16.40 23.33
N LEU A 242 -2.20 16.82 22.40
CA LEU A 242 -2.50 16.88 20.97
C LEU A 242 -2.76 15.48 20.40
N LEU A 243 -1.90 14.52 20.74
CA LEU A 243 -2.07 13.12 20.36
C LEU A 243 -3.41 12.60 20.85
N ASN A 244 -3.72 12.73 22.15
CA ASN A 244 -5.00 12.30 22.70
C ASN A 244 -6.19 13.00 22.04
N ALA A 245 -6.07 14.28 21.69
CA ALA A 245 -7.14 15.02 21.02
C ALA A 245 -7.39 14.52 19.58
N LEU A 246 -6.34 14.12 18.87
CA LEU A 246 -6.43 13.45 17.57
C LEU A 246 -7.05 12.05 17.71
N LEU A 247 -6.58 11.24 18.68
CA LEU A 247 -7.09 9.89 18.95
C LEU A 247 -8.58 9.86 19.39
N MET A 248 -8.97 10.76 20.30
CA MET A 248 -10.30 10.74 20.94
C MET A 248 -11.46 11.07 20.00
N ARG A 249 -11.19 11.70 18.85
CA ARG A 249 -12.22 12.04 17.85
C ARG A 249 -12.31 11.05 16.69
N GLU A 250 -11.35 10.15 16.54
CA GLU A 250 -11.25 9.22 15.40
C GLU A 250 -11.02 7.77 15.89
N ARG A 251 -11.89 7.28 16.80
CA ARG A 251 -12.01 5.84 17.05
C ARG A 251 -12.51 5.14 15.77
N ALA A 252 -11.63 4.94 14.80
CA ALA A 252 -11.74 3.87 13.83
C ALA A 252 -11.25 2.59 14.53
N ILE A 253 -12.10 1.58 14.54
CA ILE A 253 -11.90 0.30 15.22
C ILE A 253 -10.69 -0.39 14.57
N VAL A 254 -9.51 -0.28 15.16
CA VAL A 254 -8.40 -1.17 14.82
C VAL A 254 -8.67 -2.47 15.57
N SER A 255 -9.01 -3.51 14.80
CA SER A 255 -9.12 -4.87 15.33
C SER A 255 -7.74 -5.28 15.87
N ASP A 256 -7.69 -5.63 17.15
CA ASP A 256 -6.61 -6.45 17.70
C ASP A 256 -6.62 -7.78 16.94
N ILE A 257 -5.62 -8.06 16.10
CA ILE A 257 -5.22 -9.44 15.87
C ILE A 257 -4.22 -9.75 16.99
N PRO A 258 -4.58 -10.57 17.99
CA PRO A 258 -3.67 -10.88 19.09
C PRO A 258 -2.46 -11.63 18.54
N GLY A 259 -1.25 -11.07 18.66
CA GLY A 259 -0.03 -11.86 18.40
C GLY A 259 1.23 -11.17 17.87
N THR A 260 1.25 -9.88 17.52
CA THR A 260 2.51 -9.25 17.08
C THR A 260 3.32 -8.76 18.28
N THR A 261 4.19 -9.65 18.73
CA THR A 261 5.13 -9.41 19.82
C THR A 261 6.13 -8.30 19.48
N ARG A 262 6.29 -7.39 20.45
CA ARG A 262 7.56 -6.75 20.84
C ARG A 262 8.28 -5.96 19.76
N ASP A 263 7.69 -4.88 19.31
CA ASP A 263 8.40 -3.63 18.99
C ASP A 263 7.41 -2.48 19.24
N THR A 264 7.91 -1.25 19.39
CA THR A 264 7.18 0.00 19.74
C THR A 264 5.67 -0.03 19.48
N VAL A 265 4.85 0.35 20.49
CA VAL A 265 3.39 0.49 20.37
C VAL A 265 3.09 1.64 19.37
N GLU A 266 3.14 1.33 18.08
CA GLU A 266 2.70 2.21 17.01
C GLU A 266 1.17 2.15 16.97
N GLU A 267 0.53 3.26 17.32
CA GLU A 267 -0.92 3.38 17.20
C GLU A 267 -1.26 3.93 15.81
N LEU A 268 -2.11 3.18 15.10
CA LEU A 268 -2.63 3.52 13.79
C LEU A 268 -3.98 4.22 13.93
N VAL A 269 -4.12 5.40 13.35
CA VAL A 269 -5.38 6.16 13.33
C VAL A 269 -5.74 6.68 11.95
N GLU A 270 -7.03 6.78 11.66
CA GLU A 270 -7.51 7.44 10.45
C GLU A 270 -7.67 8.94 10.72
N ILE A 271 -6.84 9.78 10.10
CA ILE A 271 -6.93 11.24 10.19
C ILE A 271 -7.30 11.81 8.82
N GLY A 272 -8.50 12.40 8.70
CA GLY A 272 -8.95 12.99 7.42
C GLY A 272 -8.98 11.97 6.26
N GLY A 273 -9.16 10.68 6.56
CA GLY A 273 -9.11 9.59 5.59
C GLY A 273 -7.70 9.02 5.31
N VAL A 274 -6.64 9.61 5.87
CA VAL A 274 -5.27 9.09 5.80
C VAL A 274 -5.05 8.10 6.95
N PRO A 275 -4.57 6.87 6.72
CA PRO A 275 -4.07 6.05 7.81
C PRO A 275 -2.73 6.61 8.29
N VAL A 276 -2.63 6.97 9.56
CA VAL A 276 -1.47 7.62 10.18
C VAL A 276 -0.91 6.74 11.29
N HIS A 277 0.38 6.41 11.21
CA HIS A 277 1.12 5.81 12.31
C HIS A 277 1.71 6.91 13.17
N LEU A 278 1.26 7.01 14.41
CA LEU A 278 1.83 7.95 15.36
C LEU A 278 3.04 7.30 16.02
N VAL A 279 4.24 7.78 15.68
CA VAL A 279 5.49 7.28 16.25
C VAL A 279 5.73 7.99 17.57
N ASP A 280 5.59 7.25 18.67
CA ASP A 280 5.69 7.78 20.02
C ASP A 280 7.15 8.16 20.38
N THR A 281 7.41 9.46 20.44
CA THR A 281 8.64 10.04 21.02
C THR A 281 8.58 10.16 22.54
N ALA A 282 7.45 9.80 23.18
CA ALA A 282 7.18 10.07 24.59
C ALA A 282 6.32 8.98 25.27
N GLY A 283 6.84 7.76 25.38
CA GLY A 283 6.57 6.82 26.49
C GLY A 283 5.12 6.69 26.95
N ILE A 284 4.19 6.36 26.07
CA ILE A 284 2.78 6.22 26.40
C ILE A 284 2.49 4.76 26.78
N ARG A 285 2.73 4.41 28.05
CA ARG A 285 1.99 3.39 28.87
C ARG A 285 2.66 3.06 30.21
N GLN A 286 3.36 3.98 30.87
CA GLN A 286 3.52 3.92 32.33
C GLN A 286 3.43 5.33 32.92
N GLY A 287 2.40 5.57 33.73
CA GLY A 287 2.41 6.72 34.62
C GLY A 287 3.57 6.58 35.59
N GLY A 288 4.44 7.59 35.64
CA GLY A 288 5.53 7.66 36.60
C GLY A 288 6.70 8.48 36.06
N ASP A 289 7.03 9.56 36.77
CA ASP A 289 8.29 10.30 36.66
C ASP A 289 9.48 9.32 36.65
N HIS A 290 10.24 9.29 35.54
CA HIS A 290 11.65 8.89 35.37
C HIS A 290 11.93 8.26 33.98
N VAL A 291 11.74 9.00 32.87
CA VAL A 291 12.31 8.61 31.55
C VAL A 291 12.63 9.83 30.68
N GLU A 292 13.59 10.69 31.07
CA GLU A 292 13.88 11.93 30.31
C GLU A 292 15.23 11.99 29.57
N GLN A 293 16.07 10.96 29.66
CA GLN A 293 17.32 10.89 28.85
C GLN A 293 17.28 9.85 27.71
N LEU A 294 16.42 8.82 27.82
CA LEU A 294 16.12 7.89 26.71
C LEU A 294 15.19 8.49 25.64
N GLY A 295 14.59 9.66 25.91
CA GLY A 295 13.63 10.33 25.02
C GLY A 295 14.26 11.04 23.81
N VAL A 296 15.46 11.61 23.94
CA VAL A 296 16.09 12.40 22.86
C VAL A 296 16.57 11.50 21.71
N ALA A 297 17.33 10.44 22.01
CA ALA A 297 17.80 9.50 20.98
C ALA A 297 16.64 8.76 20.28
N ARG A 298 15.56 8.45 21.02
CA ARG A 298 14.33 7.89 20.45
C ARG A 298 13.58 8.90 19.58
N SER A 299 13.53 10.17 19.98
CA SER A 299 12.93 11.25 19.19
C SER A 299 13.67 11.48 17.88
N VAL A 300 15.01 11.48 17.89
CA VAL A 300 15.82 11.61 16.66
C VAL A 300 15.56 10.44 15.71
N LYS A 301 15.57 9.20 16.21
CA LYS A 301 15.29 8.01 15.38
C LYS A 301 13.86 8.02 14.82
N ALA A 302 12.87 8.44 15.62
CA ALA A 302 11.49 8.60 15.16
C ALA A 302 11.37 9.66 14.07
N MET A 303 12.06 10.80 14.22
CA MET A 303 12.11 11.86 13.20
C MET A 303 12.79 11.40 11.90
N GLU A 304 13.85 10.60 11.99
CA GLU A 304 14.54 10.06 10.80
C GLU A 304 13.67 9.08 10.00
N GLN A 305 12.78 8.37 10.69
CA GLN A 305 11.89 7.36 10.11
C GLN A 305 10.50 7.92 9.73
N ALA A 306 10.19 9.15 10.13
CA ALA A 306 8.92 9.80 9.85
C ALA A 306 8.85 10.31 8.42
N ASP A 307 7.69 10.09 7.81
CA ASP A 307 7.27 10.73 6.56
C ASP A 307 6.86 12.18 6.79
N LEU A 308 6.32 12.47 7.97
CA LEU A 308 5.82 13.77 8.38
C LEU A 308 6.17 14.09 9.84
N VAL A 309 6.48 15.34 10.14
CA VAL A 309 6.78 15.83 11.49
C VAL A 309 5.76 16.88 11.91
N LEU A 310 5.15 16.68 13.09
CA LEU A 310 4.37 17.69 13.80
C LEU A 310 5.25 18.34 14.87
N ALA A 311 5.75 19.54 14.58
CA ALA A 311 6.60 20.29 15.50
C ALA A 311 5.73 21.18 16.40
N VAL A 312 5.51 20.74 17.63
CA VAL A 312 4.59 21.38 18.58
C VAL A 312 5.31 22.44 19.40
N VAL A 313 4.81 23.68 19.35
CA VAL A 313 5.25 24.81 20.18
C VAL A 313 4.11 25.30 21.07
N ASP A 314 4.46 25.86 22.24
CA ASP A 314 3.48 26.41 23.18
C ASP A 314 3.22 27.88 22.88
N LEU A 315 2.00 28.23 22.42
CA LEU A 315 1.64 29.62 22.13
C LEU A 315 1.41 30.48 23.38
N ALA A 316 1.20 29.85 24.54
CA ALA A 316 1.05 30.56 25.82
C ALA A 316 2.41 30.93 26.45
N ALA A 317 3.51 30.37 25.95
CA ALA A 317 4.86 30.64 26.42
C ALA A 317 5.67 31.43 25.37
N PRO A 318 6.69 32.19 25.80
CA PRO A 318 7.62 32.81 24.85
C PRO A 318 8.38 31.77 24.03
N TRP A 319 8.56 32.04 22.74
CA TRP A 319 9.47 31.29 21.86
C TRP A 319 10.91 31.36 22.39
N ASN A 320 11.58 30.22 22.49
CA ASN A 320 12.94 30.15 23.05
C ASN A 320 13.98 29.52 22.10
N ASP A 321 15.22 29.38 22.60
CA ASP A 321 16.34 28.84 21.82
C ASP A 321 16.18 27.35 21.48
N GLU A 322 15.50 26.58 22.33
CA GLU A 322 15.19 25.17 22.06
C GLU A 322 14.15 25.03 20.93
N ASP A 323 13.09 25.86 20.90
CA ASP A 323 12.14 25.92 19.78
C ASP A 323 12.86 26.30 18.48
N THR A 324 13.78 27.27 18.59
CA THR A 324 14.61 27.74 17.48
C THR A 324 15.50 26.63 16.91
N SER A 325 16.25 25.94 17.77
CA SER A 325 17.13 24.83 17.36
C SER A 325 16.32 23.68 16.76
N LEU A 326 15.16 23.34 17.34
CA LEU A 326 14.28 22.30 16.82
C LEU A 326 13.80 22.65 15.41
N VAL A 327 13.17 23.81 15.21
CA VAL A 327 12.62 24.20 13.90
C VAL A 327 13.71 24.35 12.84
N LYS A 328 14.90 24.89 13.19
CA LYS A 328 16.05 24.96 12.27
C LYS A 328 16.57 23.60 11.82
N SER A 329 16.40 22.56 12.63
CA SER A 329 16.85 21.20 12.29
C SER A 329 15.87 20.42 11.42
N LEU A 330 14.67 20.97 11.19
CA LEU A 330 13.58 20.30 10.48
C LEU A 330 13.50 20.73 9.01
N ASP A 331 13.02 19.81 8.18
CA ASP A 331 12.79 20.06 6.75
C ASP A 331 11.36 20.59 6.54
N PRO A 332 11.18 21.80 5.97
CA PRO A 332 9.86 22.39 5.76
C PRO A 332 8.96 21.54 4.86
N ARG A 333 9.52 20.75 3.94
CA ARG A 333 8.75 19.90 2.99
C ARG A 333 8.01 18.75 3.66
N ARG A 334 8.36 18.43 4.90
CA ARG A 334 7.75 17.34 5.67
C ARG A 334 7.36 17.76 7.09
N THR A 335 7.24 19.06 7.37
CA THR A 335 6.99 19.54 8.72
C THR A 335 5.80 20.50 8.77
N ILE A 336 4.89 20.25 9.71
CA ILE A 336 3.87 21.20 10.13
C ILE A 336 4.26 21.71 11.52
N VAL A 337 4.45 23.03 11.64
CA VAL A 337 4.65 23.66 12.96
C VAL A 337 3.28 23.90 13.59
N VAL A 338 3.03 23.23 14.71
CA VAL A 338 1.75 23.26 15.42
C VAL A 338 1.87 24.14 16.66
N GLY A 339 1.25 25.31 16.62
CA GLY A 339 1.12 26.18 17.79
C GLY A 339 -0.02 25.71 18.67
N ASN A 340 0.28 25.09 19.80
CA ASN A 340 -0.74 24.58 20.73
C ASN A 340 -1.09 25.63 21.80
N LYS A 341 -2.21 25.41 22.51
CA LYS A 341 -2.75 26.29 23.57
C LYS A 341 -3.23 27.66 23.09
N ILE A 342 -3.78 27.73 21.87
CA ILE A 342 -4.36 28.98 21.34
C ILE A 342 -5.47 29.55 22.23
N ASP A 343 -6.16 28.70 23.02
CA ASP A 343 -7.19 29.08 23.98
C ASP A 343 -6.69 30.01 25.10
N LEU A 344 -5.37 30.09 25.30
CA LEU A 344 -4.72 30.95 26.29
C LEU A 344 -4.18 32.26 25.68
N VAL A 345 -4.25 32.42 24.36
CA VAL A 345 -3.70 33.57 23.63
C VAL A 345 -4.79 34.55 23.25
N ARG A 346 -4.52 35.84 23.40
CA ARG A 346 -5.43 36.90 22.97
C ARG A 346 -5.22 37.22 21.49
N GLY A 347 -6.27 37.13 20.69
CA GLY A 347 -6.25 37.50 19.28
C GLY A 347 -7.18 36.63 18.45
N ARG A 348 -7.38 37.01 17.19
CA ARG A 348 -8.03 36.12 16.21
C ARG A 348 -7.04 35.03 15.80
N ALA A 349 -7.53 33.80 15.61
CA ALA A 349 -6.67 32.66 15.33
C ALA A 349 -5.81 32.84 14.07
N GLU A 350 -6.34 33.50 13.04
CA GLU A 350 -5.62 33.80 11.79
C GLU A 350 -4.43 34.75 12.03
N ALA A 351 -4.59 35.73 12.93
CA ALA A 351 -3.52 36.66 13.28
C ALA A 351 -2.41 35.97 14.09
N VAL A 352 -2.78 35.05 14.99
CA VAL A 352 -1.83 34.22 15.75
C VAL A 352 -1.04 33.32 14.81
N GLU A 353 -1.70 32.66 13.86
CA GLU A 353 -1.05 31.80 12.87
C GLU A 353 -0.13 32.60 11.93
N ALA A 354 -0.52 33.79 11.49
CA ALA A 354 0.34 34.67 10.69
C ALA A 354 1.59 35.12 11.45
N SER A 355 1.44 35.48 12.73
CA SER A 355 2.58 35.82 13.59
C SER A 355 3.52 34.62 13.80
N MET A 356 2.96 33.42 13.98
CA MET A 356 3.74 32.19 14.08
C MET A 356 4.50 31.89 12.78
N ARG A 357 3.85 32.04 11.62
CA ARG A 357 4.50 31.89 10.30
C ARG A 357 5.69 32.82 10.15
N GLN A 358 5.50 34.11 10.47
CA GLN A 358 6.56 35.11 10.42
C GLN A 358 7.72 34.72 11.35
N LYS A 359 7.42 34.23 12.56
CA LYS A 359 8.46 33.81 13.51
C LYS A 359 9.25 32.61 13.01
N VAL A 360 8.58 31.61 12.44
CA VAL A 360 9.23 30.44 11.84
C VAL A 360 10.16 30.89 10.69
N THR A 361 9.68 31.73 9.78
CA THR A 361 10.49 32.26 8.68
C THR A 361 11.68 33.10 9.15
N GLU A 362 11.50 33.96 10.16
CA GLU A 362 12.59 34.74 10.77
C GLU A 362 13.69 33.83 11.30
N VAL A 363 13.31 32.77 12.01
CA VAL A 363 14.23 31.86 12.66
C VAL A 363 14.95 30.96 11.65
N THR A 364 14.30 30.51 10.59
CA THR A 364 14.92 29.62 9.59
C THR A 364 15.69 30.37 8.51
N GLY A 365 15.57 31.70 8.47
CA GLY A 365 16.04 32.53 7.36
C GLY A 365 15.14 32.37 6.13
N ALA A 366 15.03 33.42 5.32
CA ALA A 366 14.47 33.28 3.97
C ALA A 366 15.37 32.30 3.20
N LEU A 367 14.83 31.18 2.74
CA LEU A 367 15.55 30.23 1.90
C LEU A 367 16.03 30.93 0.61
N GLY A 368 17.26 31.41 0.65
CA GLY A 368 17.94 32.10 -0.44
C GLY A 368 19.44 31.85 -0.35
N GLY A 369 19.87 30.72 -0.93
CA GLY A 369 21.26 30.46 -1.32
C GLY A 369 22.28 30.32 -0.21
N CYS A 370 22.62 29.08 0.16
CA CYS A 370 23.97 28.76 0.62
C CYS A 370 24.39 27.41 0.02
N GLY A 371 25.16 27.51 -1.06
CA GLY A 371 25.95 26.40 -1.58
C GLY A 371 26.92 25.88 -0.54
N GLY A 372 27.21 24.58 -0.64
CA GLY A 372 28.07 23.86 0.27
C GLY A 372 29.41 24.57 0.51
N ARG A 373 29.71 24.78 1.79
CA ARG A 373 31.07 24.89 2.28
C ARG A 373 31.19 23.95 3.47
N THR A 374 31.61 22.73 3.19
CA THR A 374 32.22 21.85 4.18
C THR A 374 33.55 22.48 4.59
N GLY A 375 33.54 23.16 5.73
CA GLY A 375 34.76 23.52 6.44
C GLY A 375 35.29 22.27 7.15
N VAL A 376 36.42 21.75 6.69
CA VAL A 376 37.22 20.77 7.44
C VAL A 376 38.30 21.54 8.18
N ALA A 377 38.25 21.47 9.51
CA ALA A 377 39.25 22.03 10.40
C ALA A 377 40.53 21.19 10.38
N GLU A 378 41.66 21.87 10.38
CA GLU A 378 43.01 21.31 10.51
C GLU A 378 43.26 20.67 11.88
N GLY A 379 44.04 19.58 11.90
CA GLY A 379 44.61 18.98 13.10
C GLY A 379 45.84 18.14 12.74
N HIS A 380 47.00 18.55 13.27
CA HIS A 380 48.35 18.10 12.93
C HIS A 380 48.71 16.66 13.32
N GLY A 381 49.65 16.07 12.55
CA GLY A 381 50.88 15.49 13.10
C GLY A 381 51.03 13.96 13.08
N GLY A 382 51.93 13.44 12.23
CA GLY A 382 52.49 12.09 12.36
C GLY A 382 53.22 11.62 11.11
N ARG A 383 54.55 11.48 11.20
CA ARG A 383 55.49 11.15 10.12
C ARG A 383 55.62 9.64 9.86
N ASP A 384 56.11 9.36 8.64
CA ASP A 384 56.93 8.22 8.18
C ASP A 384 56.30 6.81 8.10
N VAL A 385 56.29 6.20 6.90
CA VAL A 385 57.29 5.21 6.42
C VAL A 385 56.80 4.60 5.09
N LEU A 386 57.75 4.46 4.16
CA LEU A 386 57.66 3.85 2.83
C LEU A 386 57.37 2.34 2.85
N GLY A 387 56.61 1.84 1.88
CA GLY A 387 56.47 0.41 1.62
C GLY A 387 55.72 0.12 0.31
N GLU A 388 56.46 -0.36 -0.69
CA GLU A 388 55.98 -0.85 -1.98
C GLU A 388 55.12 -2.12 -1.83
N GLY A 389 54.17 -2.34 -2.75
CA GLY A 389 53.48 -3.63 -2.88
C GLY A 389 52.31 -3.63 -3.87
N ASN A 390 52.54 -4.20 -5.06
CA ASN A 390 51.54 -4.59 -6.06
C ASN A 390 50.29 -5.26 -5.47
N THR A 391 49.10 -5.01 -6.04
CA THR A 391 48.27 -6.01 -6.78
C THR A 391 46.82 -5.54 -7.02
N SER A 392 46.36 -5.75 -8.26
CA SER A 392 44.98 -5.99 -8.72
C SER A 392 43.85 -5.02 -8.33
N THR A 393 43.49 -4.13 -9.26
CA THR A 393 42.19 -3.47 -9.33
C THR A 393 41.10 -4.47 -9.80
N ARG A 394 40.32 -5.00 -8.85
CA ARG A 394 38.95 -5.48 -9.10
C ARG A 394 37.99 -4.39 -8.65
N ARG A 395 37.19 -3.87 -9.60
CA ARG A 395 36.02 -3.02 -9.33
C ARG A 395 35.03 -3.80 -8.47
N ALA A 396 34.74 -3.28 -7.28
CA ALA A 396 33.55 -3.61 -6.52
C ALA A 396 32.73 -2.32 -6.38
N THR A 397 31.68 -2.20 -7.19
CA THR A 397 30.64 -1.19 -7.05
C THR A 397 29.72 -1.63 -5.92
N GLY A 398 29.94 -1.07 -4.73
CA GLY A 398 29.07 -1.21 -3.57
C GLY A 398 28.24 0.05 -3.38
N THR A 399 26.94 -0.08 -3.67
CA THR A 399 25.79 0.47 -2.95
C THR A 399 26.04 1.53 -1.86
N SER A 400 25.46 2.73 -2.02
CA SER A 400 24.51 3.29 -1.06
C SER A 400 24.03 4.66 -1.53
N GLU A 401 22.80 4.76 -2.03
CA GLU A 401 22.04 6.00 -1.98
C GLU A 401 20.56 5.62 -1.95
N LYS A 402 20.02 5.52 -0.73
CA LYS A 402 18.59 5.51 -0.48
C LYS A 402 18.12 6.96 -0.62
N GLU A 403 17.83 7.41 -1.84
CA GLU A 403 16.95 8.55 -2.03
C GLU A 403 15.58 8.16 -1.44
N LYS A 404 15.20 8.83 -0.35
CA LYS A 404 13.87 8.64 0.24
C LYS A 404 12.86 9.31 -0.69
N ASP A 405 11.93 8.53 -1.22
CA ASP A 405 10.78 8.98 -2.02
C ASP A 405 9.88 9.94 -1.23
N VAL A 406 10.29 11.21 -1.16
CA VAL A 406 9.47 12.32 -0.68
C VAL A 406 9.03 13.12 -1.90
N VAL A 407 7.73 13.11 -2.16
CA VAL A 407 6.97 14.09 -2.95
C VAL A 407 7.74 14.69 -4.14
N ARG A 408 8.05 13.87 -5.16
CA ARG A 408 8.35 14.35 -6.51
C ARG A 408 7.04 14.36 -7.28
N GLY A 409 6.22 15.42 -7.14
CA GLY A 409 4.90 15.42 -7.76
C GLY A 409 3.96 16.54 -7.31
N ALA A 410 4.49 17.74 -7.12
CA ALA A 410 3.78 19.03 -7.07
C ALA A 410 4.86 20.09 -6.87
N GLU A 411 4.65 21.34 -7.29
CA GLU A 411 5.46 22.46 -6.84
C GLU A 411 5.30 22.62 -5.31
N VAL A 412 5.98 21.77 -4.53
CA VAL A 412 5.99 21.87 -3.07
C VAL A 412 6.74 23.15 -2.75
N THR A 413 5.99 24.18 -2.39
CA THR A 413 6.56 25.42 -1.90
C THR A 413 7.50 25.09 -0.74
N SER A 414 8.69 25.67 -0.74
CA SER A 414 9.63 25.58 0.39
C SER A 414 9.14 26.34 1.63
N GLU A 415 7.85 26.69 1.67
CA GLU A 415 7.21 27.44 2.72
C GLU A 415 6.79 26.52 3.87
N TRP A 416 7.04 26.98 5.08
CA TRP A 416 6.63 26.28 6.29
C TRP A 416 5.11 26.20 6.39
N GLN A 417 4.59 24.99 6.59
CA GLN A 417 3.21 24.79 7.00
C GLN A 417 3.07 25.06 8.49
N VAL A 418 2.12 25.92 8.86
CA VAL A 418 1.89 26.31 10.26
C VAL A 418 0.41 26.21 10.61
N CYS A 419 0.10 25.80 11.84
CA CYS A 419 -1.29 25.68 12.31
C CYS A 419 -1.40 25.97 13.80
N ALA A 420 -2.25 26.93 14.18
CA ALA A 420 -2.54 27.22 15.58
C ALA A 420 -3.81 26.48 16.05
N VAL A 421 -3.71 25.73 17.14
CA VAL A 421 -4.74 24.81 17.67
C VAL A 421 -4.85 24.90 19.20
N SER A 422 -5.97 24.39 19.74
CA SER A 422 -6.05 23.99 21.14
C SER A 422 -6.31 22.49 21.23
N ALA A 423 -5.32 21.73 21.67
CA ALA A 423 -5.49 20.32 21.99
C ALA A 423 -6.49 20.10 23.15
N ARG A 424 -6.71 21.10 24.01
CA ARG A 424 -7.60 20.99 25.17
C ARG A 424 -9.07 21.14 24.77
N THR A 425 -9.39 22.15 23.95
CA THR A 425 -10.78 22.44 23.55
C THR A 425 -11.15 21.75 22.23
N GLY A 426 -10.15 21.35 21.45
CA GLY A 426 -10.31 20.85 20.08
C GLY A 426 -10.45 21.96 19.04
N GLU A 427 -10.22 23.22 19.42
CA GLU A 427 -10.24 24.36 18.51
C GLU A 427 -9.23 24.17 17.38
N ARG A 428 -9.71 24.35 16.14
CA ARG A 428 -8.93 24.27 14.88
C ARG A 428 -8.20 22.95 14.62
N LEU A 429 -8.53 21.87 15.34
CA LEU A 429 -8.03 20.53 14.99
C LEU A 429 -8.43 20.10 13.57
N GLU A 430 -9.62 20.46 13.09
CA GLU A 430 -10.02 20.17 11.70
C GLU A 430 -9.10 20.85 10.66
N ARG A 431 -8.55 22.04 10.99
CA ARG A 431 -7.58 22.71 10.13
C ARG A 431 -6.25 21.94 10.10
N LEU A 432 -5.80 21.45 11.25
CA LEU A 432 -4.60 20.60 11.33
C LEU A 432 -4.79 19.32 10.53
N ARG A 433 -5.97 18.70 10.58
CA ARG A 433 -6.30 17.52 9.77
C ARG A 433 -6.28 17.79 8.27
N ALA A 434 -6.85 18.92 7.84
CA ALA A 434 -6.80 19.31 6.44
C ALA A 434 -5.36 19.48 5.95
N LEU A 435 -4.47 20.07 6.77
CA LEU A 435 -3.04 20.21 6.43
C LEU A 435 -2.32 18.86 6.42
N LEU A 436 -2.62 17.96 7.35
CA LEU A 436 -2.11 16.58 7.34
C LEU A 436 -2.48 15.87 6.04
N GLN A 437 -3.74 15.99 5.62
CA GLN A 437 -4.25 15.42 4.38
C GLN A 437 -3.57 16.05 3.15
N GLU A 438 -3.41 17.37 3.13
CA GLU A 438 -2.74 18.09 2.04
C GLU A 438 -1.29 17.63 1.88
N MET A 439 -0.55 17.52 2.98
CA MET A 439 0.83 17.00 3.00
C MET A 439 0.90 15.54 2.55
N ALA A 440 -0.05 14.71 2.99
CA ALA A 440 -0.12 13.30 2.61
C ALA A 440 -0.45 13.07 1.13
N THR A 441 -1.05 14.07 0.47
CA THR A 441 -1.51 14.00 -0.93
C THR A 441 -0.72 14.89 -1.87
N GLY A 442 0.33 15.58 -1.38
CA GLY A 442 1.09 16.55 -2.17
C GLY A 442 0.26 17.75 -2.65
N GLY A 443 -0.82 18.11 -1.95
CA GLY A 443 -1.71 19.22 -2.32
C GLY A 443 -2.77 18.87 -3.36
N ALA A 444 -2.66 17.74 -4.04
CA ALA A 444 -3.67 17.27 -4.99
C ALA A 444 -4.95 16.77 -4.30
N GLY A 445 -4.93 16.53 -2.98
CA GLY A 445 -6.05 15.87 -2.32
C GLY A 445 -6.24 14.42 -2.80
N PHE A 446 -7.33 13.80 -2.39
CA PHE A 446 -7.66 12.43 -2.82
C PHE A 446 -8.44 12.44 -4.13
N HIS A 447 -7.79 12.79 -5.24
CA HIS A 447 -8.34 12.58 -6.58
C HIS A 447 -8.30 11.09 -6.94
N LEU A 448 -9.12 10.29 -6.25
CA LEU A 448 -9.26 8.84 -6.48
C LEU A 448 -9.86 8.51 -7.85
N GLU A 449 -10.20 9.49 -8.69
CA GLU A 449 -10.71 9.27 -10.05
C GLU A 449 -9.62 8.62 -10.92
N GLU A 450 -8.35 8.90 -10.62
CA GLU A 450 -7.24 8.22 -11.26
C GLU A 450 -6.85 6.95 -10.50
N PRO A 451 -6.51 5.85 -11.21
CA PRO A 451 -6.00 4.64 -10.57
C PRO A 451 -4.69 4.92 -9.85
N VAL A 452 -4.57 4.42 -8.62
CA VAL A 452 -3.37 4.56 -7.78
C VAL A 452 -2.58 3.24 -7.77
N LEU A 453 -1.25 3.32 -7.78
CA LEU A 453 -0.36 2.17 -7.59
C LEU A 453 -0.32 1.74 -6.12
N ALA A 454 -1.29 0.91 -5.73
CA ALA A 454 -1.56 0.57 -4.33
C ALA A 454 -0.46 -0.29 -3.69
N THR A 455 0.12 -1.26 -4.40
CA THR A 455 1.12 -2.17 -3.82
C THR A 455 2.55 -1.79 -4.17
N GLU A 456 3.50 -2.16 -3.32
CA GLU A 456 4.94 -1.96 -3.57
C GLU A 456 5.39 -2.60 -4.88
N ARG A 457 4.84 -3.78 -5.19
CA ARG A 457 5.10 -4.50 -6.43
C ARG A 457 4.65 -3.71 -7.65
N GLN A 458 3.44 -3.15 -7.61
CA GLN A 458 2.90 -2.31 -8.69
C GLN A 458 3.76 -1.06 -8.90
N ARG A 459 4.15 -0.38 -7.82
CA ARG A 459 5.04 0.80 -7.86
C ARG A 459 6.37 0.47 -8.50
N ARG A 460 7.06 -0.53 -7.98
CA ARG A 460 8.37 -0.96 -8.48
C ARG A 460 8.32 -1.30 -9.97
N LEU A 461 7.37 -2.14 -10.39
CA LEU A 461 7.25 -2.56 -11.80
C LEU A 461 6.84 -1.39 -12.73
N ALA A 462 6.01 -0.46 -12.26
CA ALA A 462 5.66 0.73 -13.03
C ALA A 462 6.86 1.68 -13.19
N SER A 463 7.68 1.84 -12.14
CA SER A 463 8.94 2.59 -12.21
C SER A 463 9.97 1.91 -13.12
N GLU A 464 10.10 0.57 -13.05
CA GLU A 464 10.93 -0.21 -13.97
C GLU A 464 10.47 -0.02 -15.42
N ALA A 465 9.17 -0.08 -15.69
CA ALA A 465 8.62 0.18 -17.03
C ALA A 465 8.88 1.61 -17.50
N CYS A 466 8.69 2.60 -16.63
CA CYS A 466 8.96 4.01 -16.94
C CYS A 466 10.44 4.23 -17.30
N ALA A 467 11.35 3.65 -16.52
CA ALA A 467 12.79 3.73 -16.77
C ALA A 467 13.16 3.09 -18.11
N GLY A 468 12.59 1.93 -18.46
CA GLY A 468 12.80 1.29 -19.76
C GLY A 468 12.32 2.15 -20.93
N VAL A 469 11.16 2.80 -20.81
CA VAL A 469 10.66 3.72 -21.86
C VAL A 469 11.56 4.95 -22.00
N VAL A 470 12.06 5.51 -20.88
CA VAL A 470 13.01 6.63 -20.91
C VAL A 470 14.32 6.21 -21.59
N ALA A 471 14.86 5.04 -21.26
CA ALA A 471 16.07 4.52 -21.89
C ALA A 471 15.88 4.29 -23.40
N ALA A 472 14.71 3.76 -23.81
CA ALA A 472 14.36 3.59 -25.22
C ALA A 472 14.31 4.94 -25.97
N LEU A 473 13.73 5.98 -25.36
CA LEU A 473 13.69 7.34 -25.92
C LEU A 473 15.09 7.96 -26.07
N GLU A 474 15.93 7.81 -25.06
CA GLU A 474 17.31 8.28 -25.10
C GLU A 474 18.11 7.57 -26.21
N ALA A 475 17.97 6.25 -26.31
CA ALA A 475 18.60 5.45 -27.36
C ALA A 475 18.13 5.86 -28.76
N ALA A 476 16.81 6.03 -28.96
CA ALA A 476 16.25 6.47 -30.25
C ALA A 476 16.75 7.87 -30.65
N ARG A 477 16.78 8.83 -29.71
CA ARG A 477 17.27 10.19 -29.96
C ARG A 477 18.77 10.26 -30.21
N ALA A 478 19.53 9.37 -29.59
CA ALA A 478 20.98 9.25 -29.81
C ALA A 478 21.33 8.55 -31.13
N GLY A 479 20.35 8.04 -31.88
CA GLY A 479 20.59 7.22 -33.06
C GLY A 479 21.30 5.91 -32.74
N ALA A 480 21.05 5.34 -31.55
CA ALA A 480 21.52 4.01 -31.23
C ALA A 480 20.85 2.95 -32.12
N GLY A 481 21.45 1.77 -32.24
CA GLY A 481 20.91 0.69 -33.08
C GLY A 481 19.51 0.24 -32.66
N GLU A 482 18.69 -0.15 -33.64
CA GLU A 482 17.31 -0.63 -33.47
C GLU A 482 17.17 -1.71 -32.40
N GLU A 483 18.13 -2.64 -32.33
CA GLU A 483 18.16 -3.71 -31.33
C GLU A 483 18.16 -3.18 -29.89
N LEU A 484 18.89 -2.10 -29.61
CA LEU A 484 18.95 -1.53 -28.26
C LEU A 484 17.60 -0.93 -27.87
N VAL A 485 16.96 -0.20 -28.79
CA VAL A 485 15.63 0.37 -28.56
C VAL A 485 14.61 -0.75 -28.31
N CYS A 486 14.64 -1.82 -29.10
CA CYS A 486 13.78 -2.99 -28.90
C CYS A 486 13.97 -3.63 -27.53
N GLU A 487 15.20 -3.80 -27.06
CA GLU A 487 15.48 -4.45 -25.77
C GLU A 487 14.92 -3.64 -24.60
N GLU A 488 15.09 -2.31 -24.61
CA GLU A 488 14.55 -1.43 -23.57
C GLU A 488 13.01 -1.45 -23.54
N ILE A 489 12.37 -1.44 -24.73
CA ILE A 489 10.91 -1.54 -24.84
C ILE A 489 10.41 -2.91 -24.36
N ARG A 490 11.12 -3.99 -24.69
CA ARG A 490 10.79 -5.35 -24.24
C ARG A 490 10.81 -5.44 -22.72
N GLY A 491 11.81 -4.86 -22.08
CA GLY A 491 11.88 -4.75 -20.61
C GLY A 491 10.67 -4.04 -20.02
N ALA A 492 10.25 -2.91 -20.62
CA ALA A 492 9.07 -2.17 -20.18
C ALA A 492 7.76 -2.95 -20.38
N VAL A 493 7.58 -3.60 -21.53
CA VAL A 493 6.42 -4.45 -21.82
C VAL A 493 6.29 -5.60 -20.82
N GLN A 494 7.42 -6.27 -20.51
CA GLN A 494 7.47 -7.36 -19.53
C GLN A 494 7.12 -6.87 -18.12
N ALA A 495 7.66 -5.71 -17.71
CA ALA A 495 7.35 -5.12 -16.41
C ALA A 495 5.86 -4.82 -16.28
N LEU A 496 5.23 -4.23 -17.31
CA LEU A 496 3.78 -3.99 -17.33
C LEU A 496 2.97 -5.29 -17.30
N GLY A 497 3.36 -6.28 -18.11
CA GLY A 497 2.69 -7.58 -18.16
C GLY A 497 2.75 -8.33 -16.83
N ARG A 498 3.83 -8.16 -16.05
CA ARG A 498 3.95 -8.71 -14.69
C ARG A 498 2.99 -8.04 -13.71
N ILE A 499 2.61 -6.77 -13.91
CA ILE A 499 1.65 -6.09 -13.02
C ILE A 499 0.26 -6.70 -13.16
N THR A 500 -0.21 -6.83 -14.40
CA THR A 500 -1.55 -7.33 -14.76
C THR A 500 -1.63 -8.87 -14.77
N GLY A 501 -0.50 -9.57 -14.84
CA GLY A 501 -0.45 -11.03 -14.87
C GLY A 501 -0.52 -11.63 -16.28
N GLU A 502 -0.16 -10.85 -17.30
CA GLU A 502 0.06 -11.37 -18.66
C GLU A 502 1.48 -11.95 -18.83
N GLU A 503 2.46 -11.51 -18.04
CA GLU A 503 3.71 -12.22 -17.80
C GLU A 503 3.64 -12.89 -16.42
N LEU A 504 3.65 -14.22 -16.39
CA LEU A 504 3.57 -14.99 -15.16
C LEU A 504 4.84 -15.78 -14.90
N THR A 505 5.29 -15.77 -13.65
CA THR A 505 6.25 -16.73 -13.12
C THR A 505 5.62 -17.44 -11.92
N PRO A 506 5.94 -18.73 -11.67
CA PRO A 506 5.43 -19.45 -10.50
C PRO A 506 5.72 -18.70 -9.19
N ASP A 507 6.94 -18.20 -9.02
CA ASP A 507 7.37 -17.44 -7.84
C ASP A 507 6.53 -16.18 -7.60
N LEU A 508 6.07 -15.51 -8.66
CA LEU A 508 5.23 -14.31 -8.56
C LEU A 508 3.84 -14.64 -8.00
N LEU A 509 3.25 -15.75 -8.44
CA LEU A 509 1.95 -16.19 -7.93
C LEU A 509 2.06 -16.54 -6.45
N ASP A 510 3.09 -17.27 -6.07
CA ASP A 510 3.31 -17.67 -4.68
C ASP A 510 3.61 -16.45 -3.79
N GLU A 511 4.40 -15.48 -4.26
CA GLU A 511 4.66 -14.24 -3.53
C GLU A 511 3.35 -13.47 -3.21
N ILE A 512 2.43 -13.41 -4.18
CA ILE A 512 1.19 -12.64 -4.04
C ILE A 512 0.19 -13.38 -3.17
N PHE A 513 -0.11 -14.64 -3.48
CA PHE A 513 -1.18 -15.38 -2.81
C PHE A 513 -0.80 -15.89 -1.41
N SER A 514 0.49 -16.02 -1.09
CA SER A 514 0.94 -16.36 0.27
C SER A 514 0.62 -15.29 1.32
N ARG A 515 0.39 -14.03 0.89
CA ARG A 515 0.01 -12.92 1.78
C ARG A 515 -1.49 -12.85 2.08
N PHE A 516 -2.31 -13.66 1.41
CA PHE A 516 -3.75 -13.71 1.62
C PHE A 516 -4.11 -14.58 2.83
N CYS A 517 -5.33 -14.40 3.34
CA CYS A 517 -5.85 -15.26 4.40
C CYS A 517 -6.30 -16.62 3.83
N LEU A 518 -6.50 -17.59 4.72
CA LEU A 518 -7.23 -18.81 4.37
C LEU A 518 -8.71 -18.47 4.15
N GLY A 519 -9.31 -19.01 3.09
CA GLY A 519 -10.73 -18.82 2.78
C GLY A 519 -11.11 -17.50 2.11
N LYS A 520 -10.21 -16.52 2.12
CA LYS A 520 -9.95 -15.60 1.00
C LYS A 520 -8.69 -14.78 1.17
#